data_AF-A0A6J4GQB5-F1
#
_entry.id   AF-A0A6J4GQB5-F1
#
_cell.length_a   1.000
_cell.length_b   1.000
_cell.length_c   1.000
_cell.angle_alpha   90.00
_cell.angle_beta   90.00
_cell.angle_gamma   90.00
#
_symmetry.space_group_name_H-M   'P 1'
#
loop_
_entity.id
_entity.type
_entity.pdbx_description
1 polymer ?
#
loop_
_entity_poly.entity_id
_entity_poly.type
_entity_poly.pdbx_seq_one_letter_code
_entity_poly.pdbx_strand_id
1 'polypeptide(L)' 'MNNRIKYTGIFIALIVVGLIISCSESSDSSDSSSNCPTKTCGDFKTQGQAQATFNSNRNCYKNLDADNDGIACENLSKK' A
#
# COMPACT_ATOMS: atom_id res chain seq x y z
N MET A 1 -8.82 -45.85 25.59
CA MET A 1 -7.86 -44.98 24.89
C MET A 1 -8.32 -44.77 23.44
N ASN A 2 -9.34 -43.94 23.19
CA ASN A 2 -9.99 -43.91 21.87
C ASN A 2 -10.45 -42.50 21.46
N ASN A 3 -10.31 -41.51 22.34
CA ASN A 3 -10.81 -40.15 22.11
C ASN A 3 -9.66 -39.19 21.80
N ARG A 4 -8.42 -39.55 22.17
CA ARG A 4 -7.21 -38.74 21.96
C ARG A 4 -6.92 -38.52 20.48
N ILE A 5 -7.13 -39.56 19.66
CA ILE A 5 -6.93 -39.60 18.20
C ILE A 5 -8.06 -38.88 17.45
N LYS A 6 -9.29 -38.92 17.99
CA LYS A 6 -10.46 -38.27 17.38
C LYS A 6 -10.36 -36.74 17.47
N TYR A 7 -9.89 -36.22 18.60
CA TYR A 7 -9.72 -34.78 18.80
C TYR A 7 -8.48 -34.22 18.06
N THR A 8 -7.46 -35.05 17.76
CA THR A 8 -6.32 -34.62 16.93
C THR A 8 -6.72 -34.44 15.47
N GLY A 9 -7.56 -35.33 14.93
CA GLY A 9 -8.09 -35.19 13.56
C GLY A 9 -9.09 -34.04 13.40
N ILE A 10 -9.94 -33.80 14.40
CA ILE A 10 -10.90 -32.70 14.41
C ILE A 10 -10.20 -31.33 14.52
N PHE A 11 -9.11 -31.23 15.30
CA PHE A 11 -8.32 -29.99 15.40
C PHE A 11 -7.64 -29.63 14.08
N ILE A 12 -7.14 -30.63 13.33
CA ILE A 12 -6.49 -30.40 12.02
C ILE A 12 -7.52 -29.93 10.98
N ALA A 13 -8.77 -30.41 11.03
CA ALA A 13 -9.83 -29.97 10.11
C ALA A 13 -10.27 -28.51 10.34
N LEU A 14 -10.23 -28.01 11.59
CA LEU A 14 -10.56 -26.61 11.90
C LEU A 14 -9.45 -25.62 11.51
N ILE A 15 -8.19 -26.08 11.49
CA ILE A 15 -7.04 -25.26 11.04
C ILE A 15 -7.05 -25.04 9.52
N VAL A 16 -7.61 -25.97 8.73
CA VAL A 16 -7.65 -25.87 7.26
C VAL A 16 -8.84 -25.04 6.74
N VAL A 17 -9.95 -24.95 7.49
CA VAL A 17 -11.13 -24.15 7.09
C VAL A 17 -10.98 -22.66 7.44
N GLY A 18 -10.04 -22.29 8.33
CA GLY A 18 -9.73 -20.90 8.66
C GLY A 18 -8.73 -20.19 7.73
N LEU A 19 -8.08 -20.92 6.83
CA LEU A 19 -7.06 -20.38 5.92
C LEU A 19 -7.60 -19.89 4.57
N ILE A 20 -8.90 -19.60 4.48
CA ILE A 20 -9.49 -18.97 3.28
C ILE A 20 -9.99 -17.53 3.53
N ILE A 21 -9.76 -16.98 4.73
CA ILE A 21 -10.05 -15.57 5.06
C ILE A 21 -8.85 -14.95 5.79
N SER A 22 -7.77 -14.65 5.07
CA SER A 22 -7.00 -13.42 5.31
C SER A 22 -6.02 -13.21 4.18
N CYS A 23 -6.08 -11.99 3.63
CA CYS A 23 -5.36 -11.46 2.49
C CYS A 23 -5.22 -12.41 1.27
N SER A 24 -6.05 -12.18 0.25
CA SER A 24 -5.41 -11.98 -1.06
C SER A 24 -4.23 -11.06 -0.78
N GLU A 25 -3.02 -11.55 -1.00
CA GLU A 25 -1.81 -10.76 -0.91
C GLU A 25 -2.14 -9.43 -1.54
N SER A 26 -1.94 -8.35 -0.77
CA SER A 26 -2.08 -6.99 -1.27
C SER A 26 -1.57 -7.04 -2.68
N SER A 27 -2.42 -6.73 -3.65
CA SER A 27 -1.96 -6.48 -4.99
C SER A 27 -1.12 -5.22 -4.87
N ASP A 28 0.10 -5.36 -4.35
CA ASP A 28 1.28 -4.69 -4.85
C ASP A 28 1.19 -5.00 -6.33
N SER A 29 0.44 -4.13 -7.00
CA SER A 29 0.22 -4.17 -8.42
C SER A 29 1.57 -3.76 -8.97
N SER A 30 2.51 -4.70 -8.96
CA SER A 30 3.70 -4.65 -9.75
C SER A 30 3.20 -4.68 -11.19
N ASP A 31 3.07 -3.47 -11.70
CA ASP A 31 3.06 -3.14 -13.12
C ASP A 31 1.94 -3.76 -13.95
N SER A 32 0.69 -3.52 -13.56
CA SER A 32 -0.42 -3.51 -14.51
C SER A 32 -0.48 -2.14 -15.19
N SER A 33 0.60 -1.71 -15.86
CA SER A 33 0.65 -0.45 -16.64
C SER A 33 -0.06 0.70 -15.90
N SER A 34 0.38 1.00 -14.68
CA SER A 34 -0.24 2.06 -13.90
C SER A 34 -0.04 3.37 -14.67
N ASN A 35 -1.12 3.93 -15.21
CA ASN A 35 -1.12 5.23 -15.89
C ASN A 35 -0.94 6.36 -14.85
N CYS A 36 0.03 6.22 -13.97
CA CYS A 36 0.40 7.21 -12.99
C CYS A 36 1.11 8.35 -13.72
N PRO A 37 0.61 9.59 -13.60
CA PRO A 37 1.24 10.72 -14.27
C PRO A 37 2.64 10.95 -13.70
N THR A 38 3.62 11.20 -14.58
CA THR A 38 5.01 11.44 -14.20
C THR A 38 5.26 12.90 -13.80
N LYS A 39 4.46 13.40 -12.84
CA LYS A 39 4.65 14.75 -12.27
C LYS A 39 5.86 14.74 -11.36
N THR A 40 6.71 15.74 -11.47
CA THR A 40 7.89 15.97 -10.60
C THR A 40 7.74 17.27 -9.83
N CYS A 41 8.60 17.53 -8.85
CA CYS A 41 8.59 18.80 -8.12
C CYS A 41 8.78 20.02 -9.04
N GLY A 42 9.43 19.87 -10.20
CA GLY A 42 9.59 20.94 -11.19
C GLY A 42 8.29 21.38 -11.86
N ASP A 43 7.24 20.56 -11.79
CA ASP A 43 5.92 20.86 -12.37
C ASP A 43 5.06 21.78 -11.47
N PHE A 44 5.52 22.09 -10.24
CA PHE A 44 4.76 22.84 -9.25
C PHE A 44 5.46 24.15 -8.88
N LYS A 45 4.67 25.19 -8.63
CA LYS A 45 5.20 26.50 -8.20
C LYS A 45 5.41 26.59 -6.70
N THR A 46 4.65 25.84 -5.92
CA THR A 46 4.67 25.88 -4.46
C THR A 46 4.56 24.49 -3.86
N GLN A 47 5.08 24.33 -2.64
CA GLN A 47 5.01 23.10 -1.87
C GLN A 47 3.54 22.65 -1.67
N GLY A 48 2.64 23.59 -1.38
CA GLY A 48 1.21 23.28 -1.19
C GLY A 48 0.53 22.69 -2.44
N GLN A 49 0.90 23.11 -3.65
CA GLN A 49 0.37 22.53 -4.89
C GLN A 49 0.88 21.09 -5.10
N ALA A 50 2.16 20.86 -4.83
CA ALA A 50 2.74 19.52 -4.89
C ALA A 50 2.10 18.60 -3.86
N GLN A 51 1.93 19.08 -2.62
CA GLN A 51 1.28 18.33 -1.54
C GLN A 51 -0.16 17.96 -1.85
N ALA A 52 -0.94 18.88 -2.42
CA ALA A 52 -2.30 18.58 -2.84
C ALA A 52 -2.34 17.47 -3.89
N THR A 53 -1.39 17.48 -4.83
CA THR A 53 -1.27 16.44 -5.86
C THR A 53 -0.86 15.10 -5.25
N PHE A 54 0.17 15.08 -4.41
CA PHE A 54 0.59 13.88 -3.68
C PHE A 54 -0.55 13.26 -2.87
N ASN A 55 -1.29 14.08 -2.12
CA ASN A 55 -2.43 13.62 -1.33
C ASN A 55 -3.60 13.11 -2.18
N SER A 56 -3.73 13.55 -3.44
CA SER A 56 -4.80 13.05 -4.33
C SER A 56 -4.60 11.59 -4.73
N ASN A 57 -3.35 11.14 -4.87
CA ASN A 57 -3.00 9.75 -5.14
C ASN A 57 -1.53 9.49 -4.77
N ARG A 58 -1.29 9.08 -3.52
CA ARG A 58 0.07 8.85 -3.02
C ARG A 58 0.81 7.74 -3.76
N ASN A 59 0.10 6.74 -4.27
CA ASN A 59 0.72 5.64 -4.99
C ASN A 59 1.27 6.11 -6.35
N CYS A 60 0.51 6.96 -7.06
CA CYS A 60 0.96 7.49 -8.34
C CYS A 60 1.96 8.63 -8.24
N TYR A 61 1.90 9.41 -7.17
CA TYR A 61 2.73 10.59 -6.98
C TYR A 61 3.80 10.41 -5.90
N LYS A 62 4.14 9.15 -5.55
CA LYS A 62 5.16 8.82 -4.55
C LYS A 62 6.50 9.53 -4.81
N ASN A 63 6.81 9.83 -6.07
CA ASN A 63 8.03 10.52 -6.46
C ASN A 63 8.05 12.02 -6.11
N LEU A 64 6.92 12.60 -5.67
CA LEU A 64 6.87 13.96 -5.13
C LEU A 64 7.38 14.03 -3.68
N ASP A 65 7.43 12.90 -2.98
CA ASP A 65 7.89 12.73 -1.60
C ASP A 65 9.00 11.66 -1.61
N ALA A 66 10.20 12.07 -2.00
CA ALA A 66 11.28 11.14 -2.33
C ALA A 66 11.87 10.45 -1.09
N ASP A 67 11.86 11.13 0.06
CA ASP A 67 12.34 10.62 1.35
C ASP A 67 11.22 9.96 2.17
N ASN A 68 9.96 10.05 1.71
CA ASN A 68 8.78 9.40 2.31
C ASN A 68 8.49 9.91 3.73
N ASP A 69 8.72 11.19 3.99
CA ASP A 69 8.40 11.83 5.27
C ASP A 69 6.93 12.33 5.35
N GLY A 70 6.20 12.23 4.23
CA GLY A 70 4.82 12.66 4.07
C GLY A 70 4.68 14.09 3.55
N ILE A 71 5.77 14.79 3.32
CA ILE A 71 5.85 16.19 2.85
C ILE A 71 6.36 16.19 1.42
N ALA A 72 5.46 16.40 0.46
CA ALA A 72 5.85 16.46 -0.93
C ALA A 72 6.62 17.75 -1.25
N CYS A 73 7.74 17.60 -1.97
CA CYS A 73 8.55 18.67 -2.53
C CYS A 73 8.89 19.78 -1.51
N GLU A 74 9.42 19.43 -0.34
CA GLU A 74 9.72 20.34 0.76
C GLU A 74 10.71 21.46 0.39
N ASN A 75 11.46 21.29 -0.71
CA ASN A 75 12.36 22.27 -1.29
C ASN A 75 11.66 23.44 -2.00
N LEU A 76 10.35 23.34 -2.28
CA LEU A 76 9.57 24.42 -2.89
C LEU A 76 9.11 25.45 -1.85
N SER A 77 8.80 26.68 -2.30
CA SER A 77 8.26 27.72 -1.41
C SER A 77 6.90 27.29 -0.81
N LYS A 78 6.77 27.44 0.51
CA LYS A 78 5.51 27.27 1.26
C LYS A 78 4.69 28.56 1.13
N LYS A 79 3.91 28.66 0.06
CA LYS A 79 3.07 29.83 -0.23
C LYS A 79 1.62 29.56 0.09
#